data_AF-A0A1F3K6S2-F1
#
_entry.id   AF-A0A1F3K6S2-F1
#
_cell.length_a   1.000
_cell.length_b   1.000
_cell.length_c   1.000
_cell.angle_alpha   90.00
_cell.angle_beta   90.00
_cell.angle_gamma   90.00
#
_symmetry.space_group_name_H-M   'P 1'
#
loop_
_entity.id
_entity.type
_entity.pdbx_description
1 polymer ?
#
loop_
_entity_poly.entity_id
_entity_poly.type
_entity_poly.pdbx_seq_one_letter_code
_entity_poly.pdbx_strand_id
1 'polypeptide(L)'
;MIKILIIYNIMGASSFLEKEKITDKKTLTILFFIIGLTIILLLFKYYFKSEQNAINYFSIIGTYASIYGIVVGIIQIVSIKENVKLTKIEVFQTVNKIDSIFTISELASSIKLIEEIHAYMLAKKYQMALIRLRDLKKNVIENSYKHSELNKIIPLITTDINNLMKLVYEETQIKEEIIRENLEKTSTILIKLKTNLNPLYNVNK
;
A
#
# COMPACT_ATOMS: atom_id res chain seq x y z
N MET A 1 18.42 10.06 -15.83
CA MET A 1 17.86 11.40 -15.57
C MET A 1 16.48 11.62 -16.21
N ILE A 2 16.25 11.18 -17.45
CA ILE A 2 14.97 11.35 -18.19
C ILE A 2 13.76 10.64 -17.54
N LYS A 3 13.95 9.51 -16.85
CA LYS A 3 12.85 8.78 -16.17
C LYS A 3 12.30 9.49 -14.92
N ILE A 4 13.08 10.32 -14.24
CA ILE A 4 12.63 11.04 -13.03
C ILE A 4 11.75 12.24 -13.42
N LEU A 5 12.03 12.88 -14.56
CA LEU A 5 11.25 14.00 -15.08
C LEU A 5 9.84 13.56 -15.52
N ILE A 6 9.70 12.35 -16.06
CA ILE A 6 8.41 11.79 -16.50
C ILE A 6 7.52 11.45 -15.29
N ILE A 7 8.09 10.91 -14.21
CA ILE A 7 7.34 10.55 -13.00
C ILE A 7 6.82 11.81 -12.29
N TYR A 8 7.62 12.87 -12.20
CA TYR A 8 7.17 14.16 -11.65
C TYR A 8 6.05 14.80 -12.49
N ASN A 9 6.09 14.67 -13.82
CA ASN A 9 5.04 15.20 -14.69
C ASN A 9 3.72 14.42 -14.57
N ILE A 10 3.78 13.10 -14.38
CA ILE A 10 2.57 12.26 -14.22
C ILE A 10 1.93 12.48 -12.84
N MET A 11 2.73 12.64 -11.79
CA MET A 11 2.25 12.91 -10.43
C MET A 11 1.75 14.37 -10.25
N GLY A 12 2.35 15.31 -10.99
CA GLY A 12 1.82 16.66 -11.16
C GLY A 12 0.51 16.71 -11.94
N ALA A 13 0.38 15.90 -13.01
CA ALA A 13 -0.84 15.81 -13.80
C ALA A 13 -2.01 15.15 -13.03
N SER A 14 -1.76 14.11 -12.23
CA SER A 14 -2.82 13.47 -11.43
C SER A 14 -3.38 14.41 -10.35
N SER A 15 -2.51 15.17 -9.67
CA SER A 15 -2.92 16.17 -8.67
C SER A 15 -3.55 17.42 -9.30
N PHE A 16 -3.22 17.74 -10.55
CA PHE A 16 -3.85 18.81 -11.32
C PHE A 16 -5.25 18.42 -11.81
N LEU A 17 -5.42 17.22 -12.38
CA LEU A 17 -6.70 16.69 -12.85
C LEU A 17 -7.72 16.49 -11.70
N GLU A 18 -7.24 16.18 -10.50
CA GLU A 18 -8.08 16.06 -9.31
C GLU A 18 -8.55 17.44 -8.80
N LYS A 19 -7.68 18.47 -8.85
CA LYS A 19 -8.05 19.86 -8.56
C LYS A 19 -9.07 20.44 -9.55
N GLU A 20 -8.94 20.10 -10.83
CA GLU A 20 -9.84 20.58 -11.89
C GLU A 20 -11.28 20.03 -11.68
N LYS A 21 -11.41 18.72 -11.43
CA LYS A 21 -12.70 18.08 -11.11
C LYS A 21 -13.41 18.63 -9.87
N ILE A 22 -12.66 19.02 -8.84
CA ILE A 22 -13.23 19.60 -7.60
C ILE A 22 -13.69 21.05 -7.84
N THR A 23 -13.01 21.78 -8.71
CA THR A 23 -13.34 23.18 -9.07
C THR A 23 -14.61 23.25 -9.93
N ASP A 24 -14.79 22.29 -10.84
CA ASP A 24 -15.97 22.20 -11.71
C ASP A 24 -17.25 21.94 -10.92
N LYS A 25 -17.22 21.01 -9.95
CA LYS A 25 -18.40 20.69 -9.12
C LYS A 25 -18.86 21.88 -8.27
N LYS A 26 -17.93 22.64 -7.69
CA LYS A 26 -18.23 23.83 -6.87
C LYS A 26 -18.84 24.95 -7.71
N THR A 27 -18.29 25.18 -8.89
CA THR A 27 -18.79 26.19 -9.84
C THR A 27 -20.21 25.85 -10.31
N LEU A 28 -20.48 24.56 -10.57
CA LEU A 28 -21.81 24.09 -10.95
C LEU A 28 -22.86 24.27 -9.84
N THR A 29 -22.51 23.98 -8.58
CA THR A 29 -23.40 24.17 -7.43
C THR A 29 -23.79 25.64 -7.28
N ILE A 30 -22.82 26.55 -7.36
CA ILE A 30 -23.05 28.00 -7.27
C ILE A 30 -23.97 28.47 -8.40
N LEU A 31 -23.75 27.99 -9.63
CA LEU A 31 -24.59 28.34 -10.78
C LEU A 31 -26.05 27.90 -10.57
N PHE A 32 -26.27 26.69 -10.05
CA PHE A 32 -27.61 26.17 -9.76
C PHE A 32 -28.33 26.98 -8.68
N PHE A 33 -27.59 27.47 -7.68
CA PHE A 33 -28.14 28.36 -6.64
C PHE A 33 -28.60 29.69 -7.24
N ILE A 34 -27.76 30.32 -8.07
CA ILE A 34 -28.07 31.61 -8.70
C ILE A 34 -29.30 31.49 -9.60
N ILE A 35 -29.39 30.42 -10.40
CA ILE A 35 -30.54 30.17 -11.27
C ILE A 35 -31.82 29.97 -10.45
N GLY A 36 -31.78 29.11 -9.42
CA GLY A 36 -32.95 28.85 -8.57
C GLY A 36 -33.43 30.10 -7.83
N LEU A 37 -32.50 30.90 -7.30
CA LEU A 37 -32.81 32.18 -6.67
C LEU A 37 -33.49 33.15 -7.66
N THR A 38 -32.96 33.24 -8.88
CA THR A 38 -33.49 34.11 -9.94
C THR A 38 -34.93 33.71 -10.31
N ILE A 39 -35.22 32.41 -10.42
CA ILE A 39 -36.56 31.90 -10.73
C ILE A 39 -37.55 32.28 -9.61
N ILE A 40 -37.16 32.10 -8.34
CA ILE A 40 -38.01 32.41 -7.18
C ILE A 40 -38.32 33.90 -7.10
N LEU A 41 -37.33 34.76 -7.37
CA LEU A 41 -37.52 36.21 -7.41
C LEU A 41 -38.47 36.64 -8.55
N LEU A 42 -38.36 36.01 -9.72
CA LEU A 42 -39.26 36.26 -10.85
C LEU A 42 -40.70 35.82 -10.54
N LEU A 43 -40.87 34.64 -9.94
CA LEU A 43 -42.18 34.14 -9.53
C LEU A 43 -42.83 35.05 -8.49
N PHE A 44 -42.08 35.49 -7.49
CA PHE A 44 -42.58 36.41 -6.47
C PHE A 44 -43.03 37.76 -7.08
N LYS A 45 -42.23 38.32 -7.99
CA LYS A 45 -42.56 39.57 -8.67
C LYS A 45 -43.83 39.48 -9.52
N TYR A 46 -44.06 38.35 -10.21
CA TYR A 46 -45.15 38.22 -11.18
C TYR A 46 -46.47 37.75 -10.56
N TYR A 47 -46.42 36.81 -9.61
CA TYR A 47 -47.61 36.16 -9.05
C TYR A 47 -48.08 36.76 -7.72
N PHE A 48 -47.20 37.32 -6.89
CA PHE A 48 -47.54 37.81 -5.54
C PHE A 48 -47.68 39.33 -5.46
N LYS A 49 -48.34 39.96 -6.43
CA LYS A 49 -48.46 41.43 -6.53
C LYS A 49 -49.09 42.10 -5.29
N SER A 50 -50.02 41.45 -4.60
CA SER A 50 -50.68 41.99 -3.40
C SER A 50 -49.90 41.80 -2.11
N GLU A 51 -48.83 40.98 -2.13
CA GLU A 51 -48.06 40.60 -0.93
C GLU A 51 -46.59 41.07 -1.00
N GLN A 52 -46.30 42.04 -1.88
CA GLN A 52 -44.97 42.60 -2.08
C GLN A 52 -44.57 43.53 -0.93
N ASN A 53 -44.21 42.94 0.21
CA ASN A 53 -43.59 43.63 1.33
C ASN A 53 -42.18 43.08 1.57
N ALA A 54 -41.27 43.94 2.06
CA ALA A 54 -39.89 43.58 2.37
C ALA A 54 -39.79 42.35 3.29
N ILE A 55 -40.69 42.23 4.27
CA ILE A 55 -40.74 41.09 5.19
C ILE A 55 -40.97 39.77 4.43
N ASN A 56 -41.92 39.76 3.49
CA ASN A 56 -42.23 38.57 2.69
C ASN A 56 -41.09 38.20 1.75
N TYR A 57 -40.41 39.20 1.16
CA TYR A 57 -39.20 39.00 0.37
C TYR A 57 -38.10 38.28 1.17
N PHE A 58 -37.77 38.79 2.36
CA PHE A 58 -36.75 38.18 3.22
C PHE A 58 -37.17 36.77 3.67
N SER A 59 -38.45 36.56 3.98
CA SER A 59 -38.96 35.26 4.40
C SER A 59 -38.84 34.19 3.30
N ILE A 60 -39.12 34.55 2.04
CA ILE A 60 -39.05 33.61 0.91
C ILE A 60 -37.60 33.29 0.55
N ILE A 61 -36.73 34.30 0.50
CA ILE A 61 -35.29 34.10 0.26
C ILE A 61 -34.69 33.25 1.38
N GLY A 62 -35.01 33.54 2.63
CA GLY A 62 -34.54 32.77 3.78
C GLY A 62 -34.99 31.30 3.74
N THR A 63 -36.25 31.06 3.37
CA THR A 63 -36.80 29.71 3.20
C THR A 63 -36.09 28.96 2.08
N TYR A 64 -35.91 29.60 0.92
CA TYR A 64 -35.18 29.01 -0.20
C TYR A 64 -33.74 28.66 0.16
N ALA A 65 -33.00 29.61 0.74
CA ALA A 65 -31.61 29.42 1.14
C ALA A 65 -31.46 28.27 2.15
N SER A 66 -32.41 28.15 3.09
CA SER A 66 -32.43 27.07 4.08
C SER A 66 -32.64 25.70 3.43
N ILE A 67 -33.64 25.56 2.56
CA ILE A 67 -33.93 24.31 1.85
C ILE A 67 -32.73 23.92 0.97
N TYR A 68 -32.20 24.88 0.23
CA TYR A 68 -31.04 24.66 -0.63
C TYR A 68 -29.81 24.21 0.17
N GLY A 69 -29.53 24.87 1.30
CA GLY A 69 -28.42 24.50 2.19
C GLY A 69 -28.54 23.08 2.73
N ILE A 70 -29.74 22.64 3.08
CA ILE A 70 -30.02 21.27 3.53
C ILE A 70 -29.74 20.26 2.41
N VAL A 71 -30.26 20.49 1.20
CA VAL A 71 -30.07 19.59 0.06
C VAL A 71 -28.59 19.47 -0.31
N VAL A 72 -27.87 20.59 -0.38
CA VAL A 72 -26.43 20.59 -0.64
C VAL A 72 -25.66 19.88 0.47
N GLY A 73 -26.02 20.12 1.73
CA GLY A 73 -25.42 19.44 2.88
C GLY A 73 -25.55 17.92 2.80
N ILE A 74 -26.74 17.41 2.45
CA ILE A 74 -26.99 15.98 2.26
C ILE A 74 -26.11 15.40 1.14
N ILE A 75 -26.04 16.07 -0.01
CA ILE A 75 -25.20 15.65 -1.15
C ILE A 75 -23.73 15.61 -0.75
N GLN A 76 -23.25 16.62 -0.01
CA GLN A 76 -21.87 16.67 0.48
C GLN A 76 -21.56 15.53 1.45
N ILE A 77 -22.47 15.23 2.39
CA ILE A 77 -22.30 14.12 3.35
C ILE A 77 -22.18 12.77 2.62
N VAL A 78 -23.04 12.52 1.62
CA VAL A 78 -23.00 11.29 0.83
C VAL A 78 -21.69 11.19 0.05
N SER A 79 -21.28 12.27 -0.63
CA SER A 79 -20.03 12.30 -1.38
C SER A 79 -18.80 12.11 -0.49
N ILE A 80 -18.78 12.70 0.71
CA ILE A 80 -17.69 12.50 1.68
C ILE A 80 -17.63 11.03 2.10
N LYS A 81 -18.77 10.39 2.36
CA LYS A 81 -18.81 8.97 2.74
C LYS A 81 -18.25 8.06 1.64
N GLU A 82 -18.57 8.34 0.38
CA GLU A 82 -18.03 7.60 -0.77
C GLU A 82 -16.52 7.82 -0.92
N ASN A 83 -16.06 9.07 -0.85
CA ASN A 83 -14.64 9.39 -0.92
C ASN A 83 -13.86 8.71 0.21
N VAL A 84 -14.36 8.75 1.44
CA VAL A 84 -13.73 8.05 2.58
C VAL A 84 -13.65 6.55 2.34
N LYS A 85 -14.66 5.93 1.73
CA LYS A 85 -14.63 4.50 1.39
C LYS A 85 -13.57 4.21 0.33
N LEU A 86 -13.51 5.01 -0.74
CA LEU A 86 -12.51 4.86 -1.80
C LEU A 86 -11.09 5.05 -1.26
N THR A 87 -10.85 6.11 -0.50
CA THR A 87 -9.56 6.35 0.15
C THR A 87 -9.15 5.20 1.07
N LYS A 88 -10.08 4.63 1.86
CA LYS A 88 -9.77 3.46 2.69
C LYS A 88 -9.33 2.25 1.86
N ILE A 89 -9.98 2.01 0.72
CA ILE A 89 -9.63 0.92 -0.19
C ILE A 89 -8.23 1.17 -0.79
N GLU A 90 -7.97 2.37 -1.29
CA GLU A 90 -6.68 2.75 -1.88
C GLU A 90 -5.54 2.67 -0.86
N VAL A 91 -5.77 3.14 0.37
CA VAL A 91 -4.80 3.03 1.47
C VAL A 91 -4.53 1.57 1.79
N PHE A 92 -5.56 0.73 1.90
CA PHE A 92 -5.39 -0.70 2.17
C PHE A 92 -4.60 -1.40 1.06
N GLN A 93 -4.91 -1.11 -0.21
CA GLN A 93 -4.16 -1.64 -1.35
C GLN A 93 -2.70 -1.17 -1.35
N THR A 94 -2.45 0.09 -1.00
CA THR A 94 -1.10 0.66 -0.91
C THR A 94 -0.29 0.01 0.19
N VAL A 95 -0.87 -0.16 1.38
CA VAL A 95 -0.22 -0.87 2.50
C VAL A 95 0.15 -2.29 2.10
N ASN A 96 -0.79 -3.05 1.50
CA ASN A 96 -0.51 -4.41 1.05
C ASN A 96 0.60 -4.47 -0.03
N LYS A 97 0.69 -3.45 -0.89
CA LYS A 97 1.75 -3.35 -1.90
C LYS A 97 3.11 -3.03 -1.27
N ILE A 98 3.15 -2.16 -0.27
CA ILE A 98 4.37 -1.85 0.47
C ILE A 98 4.86 -3.12 1.21
N ASP A 99 3.94 -3.81 1.88
CA ASP A 99 4.24 -5.05 2.59
C ASP A 99 4.80 -6.12 1.65
N SER A 100 4.20 -6.31 0.46
CA SER A 100 4.70 -7.29 -0.50
C SER A 100 6.09 -6.95 -1.05
N ILE A 101 6.37 -5.67 -1.33
CA ILE A 101 7.70 -5.20 -1.75
C ILE A 101 8.72 -5.46 -0.63
N PHE A 102 8.36 -5.15 0.61
CA PHE A 102 9.23 -5.37 1.75
C PHE A 102 9.56 -6.85 1.93
N THR A 103 8.54 -7.73 1.90
CA THR A 103 8.75 -9.19 1.92
C THR A 103 9.64 -9.67 0.78
N ILE A 104 9.42 -9.21 -0.47
CA ILE A 104 10.27 -9.59 -1.61
C ILE A 104 11.74 -9.18 -1.38
N SER A 105 11.96 -8.00 -0.80
CA SER A 105 13.29 -7.52 -0.45
C SER A 105 13.95 -8.38 0.63
N GLU A 106 13.22 -8.76 1.68
CA GLU A 106 13.73 -9.64 2.74
C GLU A 106 14.07 -11.05 2.23
N LEU A 107 13.23 -11.60 1.34
CA LEU A 107 13.52 -12.88 0.68
C LEU A 107 14.76 -12.78 -0.21
N ALA A 108 14.94 -11.67 -0.94
CA ALA A 108 16.14 -11.45 -1.75
C ALA A 108 17.40 -11.34 -0.88
N SER A 109 17.31 -10.65 0.26
CA SER A 109 18.40 -10.59 1.24
C SER A 109 18.74 -11.98 1.80
N SER A 110 17.73 -12.79 2.10
CA SER A 110 17.90 -14.16 2.61
C SER A 110 18.56 -15.09 1.58
N ILE A 111 18.21 -14.96 0.30
CA ILE A 111 18.89 -15.69 -0.79
C ILE A 111 20.37 -15.29 -0.87
N LYS A 112 20.68 -13.99 -0.77
CA LYS A 112 22.08 -13.52 -0.75
C LYS A 112 22.87 -14.05 0.45
N LEU A 113 22.25 -14.13 1.63
CA LEU A 113 22.88 -14.73 2.80
C LEU A 113 23.26 -16.20 2.54
N ILE A 114 22.44 -16.96 1.82
CA ILE A 114 22.75 -18.34 1.43
C ILE A 114 23.99 -18.39 0.54
N GLU A 115 24.10 -17.50 -0.45
CA GLU A 115 25.30 -17.40 -1.30
C GLU A 115 26.55 -17.07 -0.47
N GLU A 116 26.45 -16.15 0.49
CA GLU A 116 27.55 -15.83 1.41
C GLU A 116 27.93 -17.04 2.27
N ILE A 117 26.96 -17.80 2.79
CA ILE A 117 27.20 -19.02 3.56
C ILE A 117 27.97 -20.04 2.71
N HIS A 118 27.54 -20.29 1.46
CA HIS A 118 28.25 -21.18 0.54
C HIS A 118 29.69 -20.72 0.30
N ALA A 119 29.91 -19.43 0.04
CA ALA A 119 31.25 -18.89 -0.16
C ALA A 119 32.14 -19.07 1.07
N TYR A 120 31.60 -18.85 2.28
CA TYR A 120 32.35 -19.07 3.53
C TYR A 120 32.64 -20.55 3.80
N MET A 121 31.70 -21.45 3.50
CA MET A 121 31.91 -22.90 3.59
C MET A 121 33.05 -23.35 2.67
N LEU A 122 33.04 -22.92 1.41
CA LEU A 122 34.11 -23.24 0.43
C LEU A 122 35.48 -22.69 0.88
N ALA A 123 35.50 -21.49 1.45
CA ALA A 123 36.71 -20.88 1.99
C ALA A 123 37.13 -21.43 3.36
N LYS A 124 36.43 -22.45 3.89
CA LYS A 124 36.63 -23.04 5.23
C LYS A 124 36.56 -22.02 6.38
N LYS A 125 35.84 -20.92 6.18
CA LYS A 125 35.58 -19.87 7.19
C LYS A 125 34.32 -20.19 7.98
N TYR A 126 34.32 -21.32 8.68
CA TYR A 126 33.12 -21.89 9.32
C TYR A 126 32.49 -20.98 10.38
N GLN A 127 33.29 -20.18 11.10
CA GLN A 127 32.78 -19.19 12.05
C GLN A 127 31.92 -18.13 11.37
N MET A 128 32.34 -17.66 10.18
CA MET A 128 31.58 -16.67 9.41
C MET A 128 30.32 -17.28 8.82
N ALA A 129 30.41 -18.52 8.31
CA ALA A 129 29.24 -19.28 7.86
C ALA A 129 28.21 -19.47 8.98
N LEU A 130 28.65 -19.79 10.20
CA LEU A 130 27.80 -19.94 11.37
C LEU A 130 27.08 -18.64 11.74
N ILE A 131 27.79 -17.49 11.71
CA ILE A 131 27.18 -16.18 11.96
C ILE A 131 26.09 -15.91 10.91
N ARG A 132 26.39 -16.12 9.63
CA ARG A 132 25.41 -15.89 8.56
C ARG A 132 24.21 -16.83 8.59
N LEU A 133 24.39 -18.08 9.03
CA LEU A 133 23.27 -18.99 9.25
C LEU A 133 22.34 -18.53 10.38
N ARG A 134 22.88 -17.90 11.43
CA ARG A 134 22.06 -17.30 12.49
C ARG A 134 21.28 -16.10 11.97
N ASP A 135 21.92 -15.24 11.17
CA ASP A 135 21.24 -14.12 10.48
C ASP A 135 20.10 -14.64 9.59
N LEU A 136 20.37 -15.69 8.80
CA LEU A 136 19.38 -16.32 7.93
C LEU A 136 18.21 -16.90 8.74
N LYS A 137 18.49 -17.61 9.84
CA LYS A 137 17.45 -18.17 10.72
C LYS A 137 16.53 -17.08 11.26
N LYS A 138 17.09 -15.95 11.69
CA LYS A 138 16.33 -14.81 12.19
C LYS A 138 15.36 -14.29 11.12
N ASN A 139 15.87 -14.00 9.91
CA ASN A 139 15.06 -13.49 8.81
C ASN A 139 13.92 -14.46 8.42
N VAL A 140 14.20 -15.77 8.42
CA VAL A 140 13.21 -16.81 8.11
C VAL A 140 12.12 -16.88 9.16
N ILE A 141 12.45 -16.79 10.46
CA ILE A 141 11.45 -16.79 11.55
C ILE A 141 10.55 -15.56 11.48
N GLU A 142 11.13 -14.38 11.28
CA GLU A 142 10.35 -13.13 11.18
C GLU A 142 9.33 -13.19 10.03
N ASN A 143 9.69 -13.84 8.93
CA ASN A 143 8.82 -14.01 7.77
C ASN A 143 7.87 -15.22 7.85
N SER A 144 8.14 -16.21 8.71
CA SER A 144 7.35 -17.45 8.73
C SER A 144 5.95 -17.29 9.29
N TYR A 145 5.70 -16.24 10.08
CA TYR A 145 4.36 -15.85 10.52
C TYR A 145 3.45 -15.48 9.36
N LYS A 146 4.01 -14.88 8.30
CA LYS A 146 3.27 -14.46 7.10
C LYS A 146 3.25 -15.57 6.03
N HIS A 147 4.28 -16.40 5.98
CA HIS A 147 4.46 -17.44 4.97
C HIS A 147 4.79 -18.79 5.61
N SER A 148 3.76 -19.60 5.86
CA SER A 148 3.87 -20.88 6.57
C SER A 148 4.82 -21.89 5.90
N GLU A 149 5.07 -21.74 4.59
CA GLU A 149 6.03 -22.53 3.81
C GLU A 149 7.45 -22.43 4.39
N LEU A 150 7.80 -21.28 4.98
CA LEU A 150 9.10 -21.04 5.60
C LEU A 150 9.30 -21.82 6.90
N ASN A 151 8.24 -22.31 7.54
CA ASN A 151 8.37 -23.16 8.73
C ASN A 151 9.07 -24.49 8.42
N LYS A 152 9.06 -24.95 7.16
CA LYS A 152 9.79 -26.15 6.72
C LYS A 152 11.31 -25.92 6.67
N ILE A 153 11.75 -24.68 6.58
CA ILE A 153 13.17 -24.28 6.48
C ILE A 153 13.82 -24.20 7.86
N ILE A 154 13.09 -23.71 8.87
CA ILE A 154 13.59 -23.52 10.24
C ILE A 154 14.33 -24.76 10.81
N PRO A 155 13.80 -25.99 10.72
CA PRO A 155 14.51 -27.17 11.22
C PRO A 155 15.79 -27.49 10.42
N LEU A 156 15.81 -27.21 9.10
CA LEU A 156 16.99 -27.41 8.26
C LEU A 156 18.12 -26.48 8.71
N ILE A 157 17.84 -25.17 8.77
CA ILE A 157 18.84 -24.18 9.22
C ILE A 157 19.28 -24.46 10.66
N THR A 158 18.38 -24.91 11.54
CA THR A 158 18.74 -25.26 12.92
C THR A 158 19.69 -26.45 12.97
N THR A 159 19.48 -27.45 12.12
CA THR A 159 20.39 -28.60 11.98
C THR A 159 21.76 -28.14 11.49
N ASP A 160 21.82 -27.26 10.49
CA ASP A 160 23.07 -26.74 9.94
C ASP A 160 23.85 -25.89 10.95
N ILE A 161 23.16 -25.04 11.72
CA ILE A 161 23.75 -24.27 12.83
C ILE A 161 24.38 -25.21 13.86
N ASN A 162 23.65 -26.25 14.28
CA ASN A 162 24.14 -27.20 15.26
C ASN A 162 25.35 -27.97 14.74
N ASN A 163 25.32 -28.39 13.47
CA ASN A 163 26.45 -29.05 12.82
C ASN A 163 27.69 -28.16 12.76
N LEU A 164 27.55 -26.89 12.36
CA LEU A 164 28.67 -25.95 12.31
C LEU A 164 29.17 -25.55 13.70
N MET A 165 28.30 -25.46 14.70
CA MET A 165 28.73 -25.23 16.08
C MET A 165 29.64 -26.37 16.56
N LYS A 166 29.28 -27.63 16.31
CA LYS A 166 30.13 -28.77 16.69
C LYS A 166 31.50 -28.71 16.02
N LEU A 167 31.58 -28.36 14.74
CA LEU A 167 32.89 -28.18 14.09
C LEU A 167 33.70 -27.01 14.66
N VAL A 168 33.06 -25.88 14.90
CA VAL A 168 33.75 -24.66 15.35
C VAL A 168 34.25 -24.78 16.78
N TYR A 169 33.50 -25.46 17.66
CA TYR A 169 33.79 -25.50 19.09
C TYR A 169 34.26 -26.88 19.60
N GLU A 170 33.89 -27.96 18.94
CA GLU A 170 34.18 -29.35 19.36
C GLU A 170 35.13 -30.08 18.39
N GLU A 171 35.61 -29.40 17.32
CA GLU A 171 36.54 -29.92 16.30
C GLU A 171 36.11 -31.25 15.64
N THR A 172 34.81 -31.52 15.58
CA THR A 172 34.26 -32.75 14.98
C THR A 172 34.19 -32.67 13.45
N GLN A 173 34.49 -33.76 12.74
CA GLN A 173 34.23 -33.85 11.29
C GLN A 173 32.74 -33.66 10.96
N ILE A 174 32.40 -32.71 10.09
CA ILE A 174 31.05 -32.57 9.52
C ILE A 174 30.99 -33.18 8.12
N LYS A 175 29.82 -33.72 7.79
CA LYS A 175 29.36 -33.92 6.41
C LYS A 175 28.87 -32.58 5.82
N GLU A 176 29.78 -31.77 5.27
CA GLU A 176 29.46 -30.51 4.57
C GLU A 176 28.38 -30.66 3.48
N GLU A 177 28.27 -31.86 2.91
CA GLU A 177 27.24 -32.25 1.95
C GLU A 177 25.82 -32.06 2.46
N ILE A 178 25.55 -32.35 3.74
CA ILE A 178 24.22 -32.17 4.34
C ILE A 178 23.85 -30.68 4.42
N ILE A 179 24.81 -29.83 4.81
CA ILE A 179 24.62 -28.38 4.88
C ILE A 179 24.35 -27.83 3.48
N ARG A 180 25.12 -28.27 2.48
CA ARG A 180 24.91 -27.87 1.09
C ARG A 180 23.52 -28.25 0.59
N GLU A 181 23.07 -29.48 0.83
CA GLU A 181 21.72 -29.95 0.45
C GLU A 181 20.61 -29.13 1.12
N ASN A 182 20.76 -28.83 2.42
CA ASN A 182 19.81 -28.03 3.18
C ASN A 182 19.74 -26.58 2.68
N LEU A 183 20.88 -25.97 2.34
CA LEU A 183 20.94 -24.62 1.77
C LEU A 183 20.30 -24.56 0.37
N GLU A 184 20.50 -25.56 -0.48
CA GLU A 184 19.85 -25.66 -1.79
C GLU A 184 18.33 -25.77 -1.67
N LYS A 185 17.84 -26.61 -0.75
CA LYS A 185 16.40 -26.72 -0.44
C LYS A 185 15.85 -25.38 0.06
N THR A 186 16.60 -24.71 0.93
CA THR A 186 16.22 -23.40 1.48
C THR A 186 16.13 -22.35 0.37
N SER A 187 17.15 -22.26 -0.48
CA SER A 187 17.19 -21.35 -1.62
C SER A 187 16.03 -21.58 -2.57
N THR A 188 15.75 -22.85 -2.90
CA THR A 188 14.63 -23.24 -3.78
C THR A 188 13.28 -22.76 -3.24
N ILE A 189 13.01 -22.96 -1.93
CA ILE A 189 11.75 -22.51 -1.31
C ILE A 189 11.67 -20.98 -1.33
N LEU A 190 12.74 -20.27 -0.98
CA LEU A 190 12.76 -18.81 -0.97
C LEU A 190 12.58 -18.21 -2.38
N ILE A 191 13.23 -18.78 -3.39
CA ILE A 191 13.09 -18.35 -4.80
C ILE A 191 11.66 -18.59 -5.29
N LYS A 192 11.08 -19.76 -4.99
CA LYS A 192 9.70 -20.08 -5.36
C LYS A 192 8.71 -19.09 -4.73
N LEU A 193 8.86 -18.83 -3.43
CA LEU A 193 8.02 -17.87 -2.72
C LEU A 193 8.17 -16.46 -3.30
N LYS A 194 9.41 -15.99 -3.51
CA LYS A 194 9.68 -14.69 -4.15
C LYS A 194 9.05 -14.58 -5.53
N THR A 195 9.14 -15.65 -6.33
CA THR A 195 8.56 -15.69 -7.69
C THR A 195 7.04 -15.63 -7.67
N ASN A 196 6.40 -16.32 -6.72
CA ASN A 196 4.94 -16.29 -6.54
C ASN A 196 4.42 -14.91 -6.07
N LEU A 197 5.25 -14.17 -5.32
CA LEU A 197 4.93 -12.81 -4.89
C LEU A 197 5.18 -11.76 -5.99
N ASN A 198 6.06 -12.05 -6.95
CA ASN A 198 6.41 -11.14 -8.05
C ASN A 198 5.25 -10.77 -9.01
N PRO A 199 4.30 -11.66 -9.42
CA PRO A 199 3.16 -11.23 -10.23
C PRO A 199 2.23 -10.27 -9.50
N LEU A 200 2.15 -10.29 -8.16
CA LEU A 200 1.40 -9.29 -7.38
C LEU A 200 2.00 -7.87 -7.50
N TYR A 201 3.25 -7.76 -7.94
CA TYR A 201 3.94 -6.49 -8.21
C TYR A 201 3.70 -5.96 -9.64
N ASN A 202 3.47 -6.84 -10.62
CA ASN A 202 3.40 -6.49 -12.05
C ASN A 202 1.98 -6.37 -12.64
N VAL A 203 0.91 -6.74 -11.93
CA VAL A 203 -0.46 -6.72 -12.48
C VAL A 203 -1.06 -5.30 -12.66
N ASN A 204 -0.44 -4.26 -12.12
CA ASN A 204 -0.96 -2.88 -12.19
C ASN A 204 0.02 -1.89 -12.85
N LYS A 205 0.66 -2.27 -13.96
CA LYS A 205 1.50 -1.37 -14.76
C LYS A 205 0.87 -1.05 -16.09
#